data_AF-A0A6A6MZW0-F1
#
_entry.id   AF-A0A6A6MZW0-F1
#
_cell.length_a   1.000
_cell.length_b   1.000
_cell.length_c   1.000
_cell.angle_alpha   90.00
_cell.angle_beta   90.00
_cell.angle_gamma   90.00
#
_symmetry.space_group_name_H-M   'P 1'
#
loop_
_entity.id
_entity.type
_entity.pdbx_description
1 polymer ?
#
loop_
_entity_poly.entity_id
_entity_poly.type
_entity_poly.pdbx_seq_one_letter_code
_entity_poly.pdbx_strand_id
1 'polypeptide(L)'
;MTGEAVNPKAYPLADAQLTITILDLVQQAANYKQLKKGANEATKTLNRGISEFIVMAADTEPLEILLHLPLLAEDKNVPYVFVPSKQALGRACGVTRPVIACSVTSNEGSQLKTQIQQLKLLFLRQLGNTNNFRPQFPHFVEFKLPKPVVSPRRLPRLAYLISGSAGDGVSAKRTLKALYHPRNQYAVHLDLEATAEERLDLVIGPTMVSNTLHAAAILLRDGGDWDWFINLSASDYPLLTQDDLLHTLSTIPRNLNFIEHTSDIGWKEYQRAKPVIIDPGLYSLQKSDVYWVSEKRSVPTAYKLFTGSAWMMLSRPFVEYCLWGWDNLPRIVLMYYANFLSSPEGKFGKNDPVLDKIDSNILGRTADGFVPGEWFRNKGDANGTIPDNINTNTTELNPGPGAQRLKRLIASLLSAEDFHSTHCI
;
A
#
# COMPACT_ATOMS: atom_id res chain seq x y z
N MET A 1 -4.31 30.43 25.57
CA MET A 1 -3.51 29.81 24.48
C MET A 1 -4.13 28.47 24.19
N THR A 2 -4.81 28.32 23.06
CA THR A 2 -5.35 27.03 22.61
C THR A 2 -4.19 26.16 22.18
N GLY A 3 -3.95 25.05 22.88
CA GLY A 3 -2.99 24.05 22.43
C GLY A 3 -3.56 23.40 21.17
N GLU A 4 -2.85 23.52 20.05
CA GLU A 4 -3.17 22.77 18.83
C GLU A 4 -3.12 21.27 19.16
N ALA A 5 -4.16 20.53 18.74
CA ALA A 5 -4.27 19.12 19.04
C ALA A 5 -3.16 18.36 18.29
N VAL A 6 -2.25 17.74 19.06
CA VAL A 6 -1.12 17.02 18.49
C VAL A 6 -1.62 15.86 17.63
N ASN A 7 -1.10 15.74 16.40
CA ASN A 7 -1.57 14.76 15.42
C ASN A 7 -1.38 13.31 15.95
N PRO A 8 -2.43 12.49 16.02
CA PRO A 8 -2.35 11.14 16.60
C PRO A 8 -1.47 10.16 15.80
N LYS A 9 -1.09 10.49 14.56
CA LYS A 9 -0.10 9.73 13.78
C LYS A 9 1.34 9.90 14.31
N ALA A 10 1.62 10.91 15.14
CA ALA A 10 2.95 11.19 15.69
C ALA A 10 3.25 10.32 16.93
N TYR A 11 3.77 9.11 16.72
CA TYR A 11 4.09 8.15 17.78
C TYR A 11 5.55 7.65 17.69
N PRO A 12 6.29 7.49 18.81
CA PRO A 12 5.91 7.84 20.19
C PRO A 12 6.04 9.35 20.44
N LEU A 13 5.05 9.94 21.12
CA LEU A 13 5.06 11.35 21.52
C LEU A 13 5.59 11.49 22.95
N ALA A 14 6.65 12.28 23.15
CA ALA A 14 7.21 12.57 24.47
C ALA A 14 6.17 13.26 25.39
N ASP A 15 6.14 12.84 26.66
CA ASP A 15 5.39 13.58 27.68
C ASP A 15 6.05 14.95 27.98
N ALA A 16 5.41 15.77 28.81
CA ALA A 16 5.90 17.12 29.11
C ALA A 16 7.30 17.14 29.76
N GLN A 17 7.60 16.19 30.65
CA GLN A 17 8.87 16.12 31.38
C GLN A 17 10.00 15.62 30.48
N LEU A 18 9.72 14.59 29.69
CA LEU A 18 10.63 14.06 28.69
C LEU A 18 10.89 15.10 27.59
N THR A 19 9.86 15.84 27.15
CA THR A 19 10.00 16.94 26.17
C THR A 19 11.00 17.99 26.63
N ILE A 20 10.91 18.46 27.88
CA ILE A 20 11.88 19.44 28.43
C ILE A 20 13.30 18.84 28.39
N THR A 21 13.45 17.60 28.86
CA THR A 21 14.75 16.91 28.92
C THR A 21 15.37 16.69 27.53
N ILE A 22 14.55 16.38 26.51
CA ILE A 22 14.97 16.30 25.11
C ILE A 22 15.46 17.66 24.61
N LEU A 23 14.67 18.72 24.82
CA LEU A 23 14.98 20.05 24.29
C LEU A 23 16.25 20.64 24.92
N ASP A 24 16.45 20.47 26.22
CA ASP A 24 17.67 20.90 26.92
C ASP A 24 18.92 20.16 26.40
N LEU A 25 18.80 18.86 26.10
CA LEU A 25 19.90 18.08 25.53
C LEU A 25 20.15 18.42 24.05
N VAL A 26 19.11 18.69 23.26
CA VAL A 26 19.23 19.20 21.88
C VAL A 26 19.94 20.56 21.87
N GLN A 27 19.65 21.44 22.84
CA GLN A 27 20.34 22.72 22.98
C GLN A 27 21.82 22.56 23.34
N GLN A 28 22.15 21.67 24.27
CA GLN A 28 23.54 21.30 24.55
C GLN A 28 24.23 20.72 23.30
N ALA A 29 23.59 19.78 22.60
CA ALA A 29 24.12 19.17 21.38
C ALA A 29 24.36 20.19 20.26
N ALA A 30 23.51 21.21 20.13
CA ALA A 30 23.72 22.33 19.21
C ALA A 30 25.03 23.09 19.54
N ASN A 31 25.26 23.42 20.82
CA ASN A 31 26.46 24.12 21.28
C ASN A 31 27.74 23.29 21.06
N TYR A 32 27.69 21.98 21.34
CA TYR A 32 28.80 21.05 21.11
C TYR A 32 28.99 20.63 19.64
N LYS A 33 28.22 21.19 18.70
CA LYS A 33 28.22 20.85 17.25
C LYS A 33 27.90 19.37 16.97
N GLN A 34 27.18 18.73 17.89
CA GLN A 34 26.74 17.32 17.91
C GLN A 34 25.28 17.15 17.42
N LEU A 35 24.82 18.08 16.58
CA LEU A 35 23.45 18.15 16.11
C LEU A 35 23.39 18.41 14.60
N LYS A 36 22.53 17.67 13.90
CA LYS A 36 22.15 17.89 12.50
C LYS A 36 20.66 18.23 12.41
N LYS A 37 20.29 19.18 11.55
CA LYS A 37 18.97 19.84 11.57
C LYS A 37 18.25 19.62 10.22
N GLY A 38 16.96 19.32 10.27
CA GLY A 38 16.11 19.02 9.11
C GLY A 38 16.04 17.53 8.77
N ALA A 39 14.91 17.11 8.19
CA ALA A 39 14.63 15.71 7.87
C ALA A 39 15.66 15.08 6.91
N ASN A 40 16.11 15.82 5.90
CA ASN A 40 17.13 15.36 4.96
C ASN A 40 18.49 15.09 5.64
N GLU A 41 18.87 15.87 6.64
CA GLU A 41 20.11 15.64 7.39
C GLU A 41 19.96 14.47 8.38
N ALA A 42 18.78 14.30 8.99
CA ALA A 42 18.46 13.13 9.79
C ALA A 42 18.59 11.83 8.97
N THR A 43 17.98 11.77 7.78
CA THR A 43 18.13 10.66 6.82
C THR A 43 19.59 10.38 6.49
N LYS A 44 20.41 11.41 6.23
CA LYS A 44 21.85 11.24 5.96
C LYS A 44 22.61 10.68 7.16
N THR A 45 22.29 11.08 8.39
CA THR A 45 22.96 10.55 9.58
C THR A 45 22.59 9.11 9.92
N LEU A 46 21.32 8.72 9.69
CA LEU A 46 20.86 7.34 9.83
C LEU A 46 21.55 6.43 8.81
N ASN A 47 21.54 6.81 7.52
CA ASN A 47 22.19 6.03 6.46
C ASN A 47 23.71 5.91 6.62
N ARG A 48 24.35 6.83 7.35
CA ARG A 48 25.78 6.78 7.68
C ARG A 48 26.09 6.01 8.98
N GLY A 49 25.09 5.57 9.74
CA GLY A 49 25.28 4.88 11.02
C GLY A 49 25.89 5.76 12.13
N ILE A 50 25.72 7.09 12.06
CA ILE A 50 26.31 8.06 13.02
C ILE A 50 25.28 8.78 13.90
N SER A 51 23.99 8.42 13.75
CA SER A 51 22.91 8.97 14.57
C SER A 51 22.79 8.20 15.88
N GLU A 52 22.72 8.93 17.00
CA GLU A 52 22.45 8.35 18.32
C GLU A 52 20.96 8.18 18.57
N PHE A 53 20.17 9.19 18.17
CA PHE A 53 18.71 9.18 18.15
C PHE A 53 18.17 10.34 17.29
N ILE A 54 16.90 10.23 16.91
CA ILE A 54 16.16 11.25 16.13
C ILE A 54 15.07 11.92 16.98
N VAL A 55 14.92 13.22 16.83
CA VAL A 55 13.80 14.01 17.40
C VAL A 55 13.01 14.63 16.26
N MET A 56 11.69 14.58 16.35
CA MET A 56 10.76 15.10 15.34
C MET A 56 9.68 15.99 15.96
N ALA A 57 9.12 16.92 15.19
CA ALA A 57 8.04 17.78 15.66
C ALA A 57 6.67 17.26 15.21
N ALA A 58 5.76 17.03 16.17
CA ALA A 58 4.45 16.42 15.93
C ALA A 58 3.41 17.39 15.33
N ASP A 59 3.62 18.69 15.47
CA ASP A 59 2.88 19.77 14.81
C ASP A 59 3.43 20.08 13.40
N THR A 60 4.22 19.19 12.81
CA THR A 60 4.67 19.34 11.41
C THR A 60 3.48 19.16 10.48
N GLU A 61 3.31 20.09 9.54
CA GLU A 61 2.22 20.11 8.58
C GLU A 61 2.79 20.23 7.16
N PRO A 62 2.50 19.26 6.27
CA PRO A 62 1.93 17.94 6.55
C PRO A 62 2.94 17.02 7.28
N LEU A 63 2.45 16.22 8.24
CA LEU A 63 3.27 15.35 9.08
C LEU A 63 3.95 14.23 8.27
N GLU A 64 3.32 13.86 7.15
CA GLU A 64 3.76 12.84 6.20
C GLU A 64 5.21 13.06 5.73
N ILE A 65 5.71 14.30 5.69
CA ILE A 65 7.10 14.66 5.36
C ILE A 65 8.13 14.07 6.35
N LEU A 66 7.71 13.69 7.56
CA LEU A 66 8.58 13.14 8.61
C LEU A 66 8.48 11.63 8.77
N LEU A 67 7.39 11.00 8.30
CA LEU A 67 7.07 9.64 8.71
C LEU A 67 8.12 8.61 8.25
N HIS A 68 8.89 8.88 7.18
CA HIS A 68 9.98 7.99 6.76
C HIS A 68 11.13 7.88 7.78
N LEU A 69 11.28 8.83 8.71
CA LEU A 69 12.34 8.82 9.73
C LEU A 69 12.15 7.73 10.80
N PRO A 70 10.98 7.53 11.44
CA PRO A 70 10.68 6.41 12.31
C PRO A 70 11.16 5.07 11.75
N LEU A 71 10.72 4.70 10.54
CA LEU A 71 11.03 3.40 9.94
C LEU A 71 12.51 3.23 9.60
N LEU A 72 13.15 4.30 9.13
CA LEU A 72 14.60 4.28 8.86
C LEU A 72 15.40 4.20 10.17
N ALA A 73 14.88 4.77 11.26
CA ALA A 73 15.47 4.66 12.58
C ALA A 73 15.32 3.23 13.13
N GLU A 74 14.14 2.60 13.00
CA GLU A 74 13.91 1.19 13.34
C GLU A 74 14.82 0.23 12.55
N ASP A 75 14.92 0.39 11.23
CA ASP A 75 15.79 -0.42 10.35
C ASP A 75 17.28 -0.30 10.73
N LYS A 76 17.70 0.86 11.29
CA LYS A 76 19.06 1.08 11.80
C LYS A 76 19.20 0.84 13.31
N ASN A 77 18.15 0.38 13.99
CA ASN A 77 18.09 0.20 15.45
C ASN A 77 18.51 1.47 16.23
N VAL A 78 18.09 2.63 15.72
CA VAL A 78 18.31 3.96 16.29
C VAL A 78 17.02 4.43 16.98
N PRO A 79 17.05 4.79 18.27
CA PRO A 79 15.88 5.34 18.96
C PRO A 79 15.36 6.65 18.33
N TYR A 80 14.06 6.90 18.41
CA TYR A 80 13.45 8.12 17.93
C TYR A 80 12.26 8.55 18.80
N VAL A 81 11.89 9.83 18.74
CA VAL A 81 10.75 10.39 19.48
C VAL A 81 10.15 11.61 18.78
N PHE A 82 8.86 11.86 18.98
CA PHE A 82 8.20 13.11 18.64
C PHE A 82 8.14 14.05 19.86
N VAL A 83 8.36 15.34 19.64
CA VAL A 83 8.07 16.43 20.59
C VAL A 83 6.91 17.29 20.06
N PRO A 84 6.13 17.96 20.93
CA PRO A 84 4.90 18.63 20.49
C PRO A 84 5.06 19.81 19.52
N SER A 85 6.21 20.52 19.48
CA SER A 85 6.33 21.79 18.73
C SER A 85 7.62 21.97 17.91
N LYS A 86 7.45 22.29 16.63
CA LYS A 86 8.49 22.66 15.64
C LYS A 86 9.19 23.98 15.96
N GLN A 87 8.48 24.93 16.59
CA GLN A 87 9.08 26.18 17.07
C GLN A 87 9.92 25.96 18.34
N ALA A 88 9.47 25.10 19.26
CA ALA A 88 10.25 24.71 20.44
C ALA A 88 11.52 23.95 20.03
N LEU A 89 11.39 22.97 19.12
CA LEU A 89 12.52 22.23 18.57
C LEU A 89 13.49 23.15 17.80
N GLY A 90 12.98 24.13 17.05
CA GLY A 90 13.80 25.16 16.39
C GLY A 90 14.64 25.98 17.37
N ARG A 91 14.03 26.49 18.45
CA ARG A 91 14.74 27.23 19.51
C ARG A 91 15.82 26.37 20.18
N ALA A 92 15.50 25.12 20.53
CA ALA A 92 16.49 24.17 21.07
C ALA A 92 17.62 23.90 20.08
N CYS A 93 17.33 23.80 18.78
CA CYS A 93 18.33 23.71 17.72
C CYS A 93 19.17 25.00 17.54
N GLY A 94 18.96 26.06 18.32
CA GLY A 94 19.68 27.32 18.21
C GLY A 94 19.36 28.10 16.92
N VAL A 95 18.11 28.01 16.44
CA VAL A 95 17.63 28.73 15.25
C VAL A 95 16.27 29.39 15.51
N THR A 96 16.00 30.50 14.82
CA THR A 96 14.72 31.23 14.93
C THR A 96 13.62 30.63 14.05
N ARG A 97 13.99 29.88 12.99
CA ARG A 97 13.05 29.19 12.11
C ARG A 97 12.59 27.86 12.75
N PRO A 98 11.36 27.41 12.49
CA PRO A 98 10.91 26.07 12.87
C PRO A 98 11.85 24.97 12.39
N VAL A 99 12.00 23.92 13.19
CA VAL A 99 12.74 22.70 12.81
C VAL A 99 11.81 21.51 12.99
N ILE A 100 11.58 20.76 11.91
CA ILE A 100 10.66 19.62 11.88
C ILE A 100 11.32 18.32 12.36
N ALA A 101 12.65 18.19 12.23
CA ALA A 101 13.42 17.07 12.75
C ALA A 101 14.87 17.45 13.03
N CYS A 102 15.53 16.75 13.95
CA CYS A 102 16.97 16.81 14.13
C CYS A 102 17.53 15.44 14.54
N SER A 103 18.82 15.23 14.25
CA SER A 103 19.58 14.06 14.68
C SER A 103 20.67 14.50 15.64
N VAL A 104 20.73 13.85 16.81
CA VAL A 104 21.86 13.96 17.73
C VAL A 104 22.92 12.93 17.34
N THR A 105 24.19 13.32 17.38
CA THR A 105 25.34 12.50 16.97
C THR A 105 26.41 12.57 18.05
N SER A 106 26.99 11.44 18.49
CA SER A 106 28.13 11.46 19.43
C SER A 106 29.48 11.32 18.72
N ASN A 107 30.55 11.57 19.46
CA ASN A 107 31.91 11.16 19.14
C ASN A 107 32.57 10.61 20.42
N GLU A 108 33.74 9.98 20.30
CA GLU A 108 34.37 9.27 21.43
C GLU A 108 34.60 10.16 22.66
N GLY A 109 34.91 11.44 22.45
CA GLY A 109 35.09 12.47 23.48
C GLY A 109 33.83 13.30 23.81
N SER A 110 32.62 12.83 23.49
CA SER A 110 31.39 13.59 23.73
C SER A 110 31.13 13.80 25.23
N GLN A 111 31.04 15.07 25.65
CA GLN A 111 30.63 15.46 27.00
C GLN A 111 29.17 15.09 27.31
N LEU A 112 28.35 14.85 26.27
CA LEU A 112 26.93 14.48 26.40
C LEU A 112 26.70 12.96 26.46
N LYS A 113 27.74 12.13 26.30
CA LYS A 113 27.62 10.67 26.12
C LYS A 113 26.73 10.00 27.18
N THR A 114 26.92 10.33 28.46
CA THR A 114 26.13 9.80 29.57
C THR A 114 24.65 10.20 29.49
N GLN A 115 24.37 11.47 29.18
CA GLN A 115 23.00 11.97 29.06
C GLN A 115 22.30 11.37 27.83
N ILE A 116 23.00 11.26 26.68
CA ILE A 116 22.52 10.59 25.47
C ILE A 116 22.13 9.14 25.78
N GLN A 117 22.97 8.39 26.50
CA GLN A 117 22.67 7.01 26.89
C GLN A 117 21.45 6.92 27.81
N GLN A 118 21.33 7.80 28.81
CA GLN A 118 20.15 7.87 29.68
C GLN A 118 18.87 8.16 28.87
N LEU A 119 18.93 9.09 27.92
CA LEU A 119 17.79 9.51 27.12
C LEU A 119 17.34 8.42 26.12
N LYS A 120 18.29 7.69 25.52
CA LYS A 120 18.01 6.48 24.70
C LYS A 120 17.27 5.40 25.52
N LEU A 121 17.64 5.20 26.79
CA LEU A 121 16.94 4.27 27.69
C LEU A 121 15.51 4.73 28.00
N LEU A 122 15.25 6.04 28.10
CA LEU A 122 13.90 6.58 28.29
C LEU A 122 13.02 6.36 27.06
N PHE A 123 13.57 6.54 25.85
CA PHE A 123 12.83 6.27 24.60
C PHE A 123 12.44 4.79 24.48
N LEU A 124 13.37 3.87 24.80
CA LEU A 124 13.09 2.43 24.81
C LEU A 124 12.01 2.05 25.83
N ARG A 125 11.95 2.71 26.99
CA ARG A 125 10.86 2.53 27.97
C ARG A 125 9.52 3.07 27.44
N GLN A 126 9.54 4.16 26.68
CA GLN A 126 8.33 4.75 26.11
C GLN A 126 7.72 3.88 25.00
N LEU A 127 8.56 3.15 24.27
CA LEU A 127 8.15 2.15 23.27
C LEU A 127 7.68 0.80 23.87
N GLY A 128 7.88 0.55 25.16
CA GLY A 128 7.58 -0.75 25.78
C GLY A 128 7.15 -0.64 27.24
N ASN A 129 5.84 -0.61 27.48
CA ASN A 129 5.29 -0.45 28.82
C ASN A 129 5.05 -1.79 29.54
N THR A 130 5.72 -1.97 30.70
CA THR A 130 5.57 -3.01 31.74
C THR A 130 6.14 -4.44 31.53
N ASN A 131 7.30 -4.66 32.19
CA ASN A 131 7.56 -5.77 33.13
C ASN A 131 7.64 -7.25 32.70
N ASN A 132 7.80 -7.62 31.42
CA ASN A 132 8.30 -8.98 31.09
C ASN A 132 9.02 -9.10 29.74
N PHE A 133 10.27 -8.63 29.66
CA PHE A 133 11.20 -9.04 28.60
C PHE A 133 12.53 -9.48 29.20
N ARG A 134 12.75 -10.80 29.21
CA ARG A 134 14.11 -11.34 28.96
C ARG A 134 14.46 -10.97 27.51
N PRO A 135 15.74 -10.79 27.15
CA PRO A 135 16.14 -10.69 25.74
C PRO A 135 16.00 -12.07 25.08
N GLN A 136 14.76 -12.48 24.80
CA GLN A 136 14.51 -13.39 23.71
C GLN A 136 14.77 -12.60 22.44
N PHE A 137 15.80 -13.03 21.69
CA PHE A 137 15.74 -12.90 20.23
C PHE A 137 14.34 -13.36 19.79
N PRO A 138 13.65 -12.61 18.91
CA PRO A 138 12.32 -13.00 18.46
C PRO A 138 12.39 -14.42 17.90
N HIS A 139 11.75 -15.37 18.59
CA HIS A 139 11.67 -16.74 18.10
C HIS A 139 10.80 -16.70 16.83
N PHE A 140 11.46 -16.89 15.69
CA PHE A 140 10.96 -16.49 14.39
C PHE A 140 9.57 -17.07 14.07
N VAL A 141 8.73 -16.20 13.50
CA VAL A 141 7.32 -16.47 13.19
C VAL A 141 7.18 -17.36 11.92
N GLU A 142 8.28 -17.74 11.30
CA GLU A 142 8.34 -18.69 10.17
C GLU A 142 7.74 -20.07 10.51
N PHE A 143 7.75 -20.46 11.80
CA PHE A 143 7.04 -21.65 12.31
C PHE A 143 5.55 -21.42 12.62
N LYS A 144 5.09 -20.16 12.61
CA LYS A 144 3.71 -19.74 12.91
C LYS A 144 2.94 -19.30 11.66
N LEU A 145 3.63 -18.90 10.59
CA LEU A 145 3.02 -18.84 9.26
C LEU A 145 2.58 -20.28 8.92
N PRO A 146 1.27 -20.54 8.72
CA PRO A 146 0.85 -21.83 8.22
C PRO A 146 1.50 -22.00 6.85
N LYS A 147 2.30 -23.07 6.66
CA LYS A 147 2.76 -23.46 5.32
C LYS A 147 1.51 -23.48 4.43
N PRO A 148 1.50 -22.78 3.28
CA PRO A 148 0.31 -22.70 2.45
C PRO A 148 -0.11 -24.12 2.10
N VAL A 149 -1.26 -24.55 2.64
CA VAL A 149 -1.81 -25.87 2.38
C VAL A 149 -2.34 -25.83 0.96
N VAL A 150 -1.44 -26.11 0.00
CA VAL A 150 -1.80 -26.35 -1.38
C VAL A 150 -2.69 -27.59 -1.37
N SER A 151 -3.99 -27.34 -1.36
CA SER A 151 -5.04 -28.32 -1.53
C SER A 151 -5.43 -28.32 -3.01
N PRO A 152 -4.75 -29.09 -3.88
CA PRO A 152 -4.88 -29.00 -5.34
C PRO A 152 -6.25 -29.48 -5.87
N ARG A 153 -7.21 -29.73 -4.97
CA ARG A 153 -8.53 -30.31 -5.25
C ARG A 153 -9.69 -29.32 -5.13
N ARG A 154 -9.44 -28.05 -4.74
CA ARG A 154 -10.49 -27.02 -4.66
C ARG A 154 -10.41 -26.02 -5.80
N LEU A 155 -11.55 -25.68 -6.39
CA LEU A 155 -11.64 -24.53 -7.30
C LEU A 155 -11.22 -23.24 -6.57
N PRO A 156 -10.46 -22.36 -7.25
CA PRO A 156 -10.03 -21.13 -6.63
C PRO A 156 -11.20 -20.23 -6.24
N ARG A 157 -10.91 -19.27 -5.37
CA ARG A 157 -11.80 -18.15 -5.02
C ARG A 157 -11.03 -16.86 -5.21
N LEU A 158 -11.63 -15.91 -5.93
CA LEU A 158 -11.02 -14.63 -6.27
C LEU A 158 -11.58 -13.53 -5.39
N ALA A 159 -10.74 -12.58 -5.01
CA ALA A 159 -11.11 -11.38 -4.25
C ALA A 159 -10.89 -10.15 -5.14
N TYR A 160 -11.97 -9.47 -5.51
CA TYR A 160 -11.93 -8.31 -6.39
C TYR A 160 -12.05 -7.00 -5.62
N LEU A 161 -11.18 -6.04 -5.90
CA LEU A 161 -11.45 -4.62 -5.69
C LEU A 161 -11.99 -4.02 -6.99
N ILE A 162 -13.14 -3.37 -6.95
CA ILE A 162 -13.67 -2.54 -8.05
C ILE A 162 -13.75 -1.10 -7.54
N SER A 163 -12.82 -0.25 -7.96
CA SER A 163 -12.76 1.17 -7.59
C SER A 163 -13.39 2.07 -8.66
N GLY A 164 -14.39 2.84 -8.30
CA GLY A 164 -14.96 3.92 -9.11
C GLY A 164 -14.93 5.26 -8.38
N SER A 165 -15.22 6.32 -9.14
CA SER A 165 -15.50 7.66 -8.61
C SER A 165 -16.98 8.01 -8.77
N ALA A 166 -17.44 9.19 -8.35
CA ALA A 166 -18.85 9.55 -8.50
C ALA A 166 -19.24 9.65 -10.00
N GLY A 167 -20.45 9.19 -10.30
CA GLY A 167 -20.88 8.94 -11.68
C GLY A 167 -20.30 7.66 -12.31
N ASP A 168 -19.61 6.77 -11.59
CA ASP A 168 -19.32 5.38 -12.04
C ASP A 168 -20.35 4.37 -11.56
N GLY A 169 -21.32 4.74 -10.70
CA GLY A 169 -22.23 3.75 -10.08
C GLY A 169 -22.89 2.79 -11.08
N VAL A 170 -23.17 3.25 -12.31
CA VAL A 170 -23.65 2.41 -13.41
C VAL A 170 -22.55 1.49 -13.95
N SER A 171 -21.38 2.03 -14.31
CA SER A 171 -20.23 1.28 -14.84
C SER A 171 -19.70 0.24 -13.83
N ALA A 172 -19.49 0.64 -12.58
CA ALA A 172 -19.07 -0.24 -11.50
C ALA A 172 -20.08 -1.37 -11.26
N LYS A 173 -21.40 -1.09 -11.33
CA LYS A 173 -22.46 -2.10 -11.24
C LYS A 173 -22.45 -3.04 -12.46
N ARG A 174 -22.21 -2.53 -13.67
CA ARG A 174 -22.08 -3.33 -14.90
C ARG A 174 -20.87 -4.27 -14.81
N THR A 175 -19.69 -3.75 -14.46
CA THR A 175 -18.46 -4.53 -14.25
C THR A 175 -18.60 -5.55 -13.12
N LEU A 176 -19.20 -5.19 -11.97
CA LEU A 176 -19.50 -6.14 -10.89
C LEU A 176 -20.40 -7.28 -11.37
N LYS A 177 -21.51 -6.98 -12.06
CA LYS A 177 -22.40 -7.98 -12.64
C LYS A 177 -21.71 -8.87 -13.69
N ALA A 178 -20.74 -8.33 -14.44
CA ALA A 178 -19.95 -9.07 -15.41
C ALA A 178 -18.90 -9.99 -14.75
N LEU A 179 -18.42 -9.63 -13.56
CA LEU A 179 -17.43 -10.42 -12.79
C LEU A 179 -18.06 -11.33 -11.74
N TYR A 180 -19.37 -11.24 -11.49
CA TYR A 180 -20.02 -11.92 -10.37
C TYR A 180 -20.02 -13.44 -10.51
N HIS A 181 -19.56 -14.11 -9.46
CA HIS A 181 -19.65 -15.56 -9.25
C HIS A 181 -19.78 -15.80 -7.73
N PRO A 182 -20.75 -16.61 -7.24
CA PRO A 182 -21.06 -16.73 -5.80
C PRO A 182 -19.90 -17.19 -4.90
N ARG A 183 -18.83 -17.78 -5.47
CA ARG A 183 -17.62 -18.17 -4.73
C ARG A 183 -16.73 -16.99 -4.36
N ASN A 184 -16.74 -15.94 -5.15
CA ASN A 184 -15.76 -14.86 -5.09
C ASN A 184 -16.17 -13.79 -4.07
N GLN A 185 -15.23 -12.91 -3.74
CA GLN A 185 -15.43 -11.78 -2.83
C GLN A 185 -15.25 -10.47 -3.59
N TYR A 186 -16.00 -9.44 -3.18
CA TYR A 186 -16.08 -8.16 -3.90
C TYR A 186 -16.06 -6.99 -2.92
N ALA A 187 -14.98 -6.20 -2.94
CA ALA A 187 -14.93 -4.88 -2.33
C ALA A 187 -15.21 -3.85 -3.44
N VAL A 188 -16.34 -3.14 -3.33
CA VAL A 188 -16.70 -2.06 -4.26
C VAL A 188 -16.45 -0.73 -3.55
N HIS A 189 -15.53 0.06 -4.06
CA HIS A 189 -15.21 1.39 -3.54
C HIS A 189 -15.72 2.45 -4.51
N LEU A 190 -16.57 3.36 -4.04
CA LEU A 190 -16.94 4.57 -4.77
C LEU A 190 -16.43 5.79 -3.98
N ASP A 191 -15.69 6.65 -4.66
CA ASP A 191 -15.23 7.94 -4.13
C ASP A 191 -16.43 8.87 -3.81
N LEU A 192 -16.26 9.72 -2.79
CA LEU A 192 -17.34 10.29 -1.98
C LEU A 192 -18.27 11.26 -2.73
N GLU A 193 -17.73 12.16 -3.57
CA GLU A 193 -18.48 13.18 -4.33
C GLU A 193 -17.75 13.53 -5.65
N ALA A 194 -18.49 13.73 -6.76
CA ALA A 194 -17.97 14.29 -8.03
C ALA A 194 -19.05 14.61 -9.12
N THR A 195 -19.05 15.86 -9.61
CA THR A 195 -19.40 16.29 -10.98
C THR A 195 -18.67 17.63 -11.31
N ALA A 196 -17.93 17.82 -12.41
CA ALA A 196 -17.78 16.97 -13.60
C ALA A 196 -16.37 16.89 -14.26
N GLU A 197 -15.39 17.72 -13.88
CA GLU A 197 -14.00 17.72 -14.40
C GLU A 197 -13.20 16.49 -13.90
N GLU A 198 -13.72 15.80 -12.89
CA GLU A 198 -12.91 15.16 -11.84
C GLU A 198 -12.45 13.74 -12.16
N ARG A 199 -12.06 13.45 -13.41
CA ARG A 199 -11.75 12.07 -13.86
C ARG A 199 -10.55 11.88 -14.76
N LEU A 200 -9.99 12.94 -15.35
CA LEU A 200 -8.76 12.79 -16.14
C LEU A 200 -7.56 12.38 -15.24
N ASP A 201 -7.51 12.91 -14.01
CA ASP A 201 -6.37 12.76 -13.08
C ASP A 201 -6.59 11.78 -11.91
N LEU A 202 -7.70 11.03 -11.88
CA LEU A 202 -7.94 9.99 -10.87
C LEU A 202 -7.12 8.71 -11.19
N VAL A 203 -5.98 8.41 -10.57
CA VAL A 203 -5.48 8.89 -9.27
C VAL A 203 -3.97 9.11 -9.36
N ILE A 204 -3.57 10.38 -9.50
CA ILE A 204 -2.17 10.81 -9.45
C ILE A 204 -1.73 10.94 -7.99
N GLY A 205 -1.33 9.83 -7.38
CA GLY A 205 -0.83 9.85 -5.99
C GLY A 205 -0.86 8.51 -5.24
N PRO A 206 -0.31 8.50 -4.01
CA PRO A 206 -0.34 7.36 -3.08
C PRO A 206 -1.74 6.93 -2.64
N THR A 207 -2.75 7.80 -2.71
CA THR A 207 -4.12 7.45 -2.31
C THR A 207 -4.64 6.18 -3.01
N MET A 208 -4.20 5.92 -4.25
CA MET A 208 -4.55 4.69 -4.99
C MET A 208 -3.95 3.42 -4.36
N VAL A 209 -2.72 3.50 -3.87
CA VAL A 209 -2.03 2.40 -3.16
C VAL A 209 -2.71 2.19 -1.81
N SER A 210 -3.02 3.26 -1.09
CA SER A 210 -3.73 3.21 0.19
C SER A 210 -5.13 2.58 0.06
N ASN A 211 -5.91 2.95 -0.97
CA ASN A 211 -7.21 2.33 -1.26
C ASN A 211 -7.06 0.82 -1.56
N THR A 212 -6.08 0.45 -2.40
CA THR A 212 -5.82 -0.95 -2.76
C THR A 212 -5.46 -1.79 -1.52
N LEU A 213 -4.58 -1.28 -0.65
CA LEU A 213 -4.22 -1.93 0.61
C LEU A 213 -5.40 -1.99 1.59
N HIS A 214 -6.22 -0.95 1.67
CA HIS A 214 -7.38 -0.93 2.56
C HIS A 214 -8.44 -1.96 2.15
N ALA A 215 -8.75 -2.05 0.84
CA ALA A 215 -9.65 -3.06 0.31
C ALA A 215 -9.10 -4.49 0.54
N ALA A 216 -7.81 -4.70 0.30
CA ALA A 216 -7.15 -5.97 0.60
C ALA A 216 -7.23 -6.34 2.09
N ALA A 217 -7.07 -5.37 3.00
CA ALA A 217 -7.19 -5.59 4.45
C ALA A 217 -8.63 -5.97 4.87
N ILE A 218 -9.65 -5.33 4.30
CA ILE A 218 -11.06 -5.71 4.49
C ILE A 218 -11.29 -7.14 3.97
N LEU A 219 -10.79 -7.47 2.78
CA LEU A 219 -10.97 -8.80 2.17
C LEU A 219 -10.20 -9.90 2.92
N LEU A 220 -9.07 -9.61 3.56
CA LEU A 220 -8.38 -10.54 4.46
C LEU A 220 -9.14 -10.76 5.78
N ARG A 221 -9.69 -9.70 6.37
CA ARG A 221 -10.37 -9.73 7.68
C ARG A 221 -11.78 -10.31 7.59
N ASP A 222 -12.59 -9.80 6.67
CA ASP A 222 -14.03 -10.01 6.59
C ASP A 222 -14.45 -10.82 5.34
N GLY A 223 -13.59 -10.86 4.31
CA GLY A 223 -13.83 -11.63 3.06
C GLY A 223 -13.60 -13.14 3.18
N GLY A 224 -13.16 -13.65 4.33
CA GLY A 224 -12.91 -15.08 4.53
C GLY A 224 -11.79 -15.63 3.62
N ASP A 225 -11.95 -16.86 3.13
CA ASP A 225 -10.90 -17.60 2.42
C ASP A 225 -10.94 -17.38 0.89
N TRP A 226 -9.81 -16.96 0.31
CA TRP A 226 -9.60 -16.66 -1.11
C TRP A 226 -8.12 -16.87 -1.50
N ASP A 227 -7.84 -17.14 -2.77
CA ASP A 227 -6.48 -17.52 -3.22
C ASP A 227 -5.73 -16.36 -3.91
N TRP A 228 -6.44 -15.51 -4.66
CA TRP A 228 -5.86 -14.33 -5.32
C TRP A 228 -6.71 -13.06 -5.17
N PHE A 229 -6.03 -11.92 -5.04
CA PHE A 229 -6.58 -10.57 -5.06
C PHE A 229 -6.36 -9.93 -6.44
N ILE A 230 -7.39 -9.29 -6.99
CA ILE A 230 -7.35 -8.60 -8.29
C ILE A 230 -7.92 -7.19 -8.09
N ASN A 231 -7.15 -6.16 -8.44
CA ASN A 231 -7.65 -4.78 -8.47
C ASN A 231 -8.15 -4.42 -9.87
N LEU A 232 -9.27 -3.68 -9.92
CA LEU A 232 -9.92 -3.19 -11.13
C LEU A 232 -10.55 -1.83 -10.86
N SER A 233 -10.76 -1.02 -11.90
CA SER A 233 -11.63 0.15 -11.86
C SER A 233 -13.02 -0.14 -12.45
N ALA A 234 -13.93 0.83 -12.28
CA ALA A 234 -15.19 0.88 -12.99
C ALA A 234 -15.05 1.08 -14.52
N SER A 235 -13.84 1.36 -15.03
CA SER A 235 -13.51 1.41 -16.46
C SER A 235 -12.92 0.10 -17.00
N ASP A 236 -12.78 -0.94 -16.17
CA ASP A 236 -12.29 -2.25 -16.59
C ASP A 236 -13.45 -3.20 -16.89
N TYR A 237 -13.23 -4.14 -17.81
CA TYR A 237 -14.25 -5.08 -18.25
C TYR A 237 -13.66 -6.45 -18.62
N PRO A 238 -14.28 -7.57 -18.20
CA PRO A 238 -13.73 -8.89 -18.44
C PRO A 238 -13.87 -9.34 -19.91
N LEU A 239 -12.81 -9.96 -20.44
CA LEU A 239 -12.80 -10.59 -21.78
C LEU A 239 -12.90 -12.13 -21.73
N LEU A 240 -13.26 -12.67 -20.56
CA LEU A 240 -13.42 -14.09 -20.26
C LEU A 240 -14.57 -14.26 -19.25
N THR A 241 -15.26 -15.40 -19.27
CA THR A 241 -16.24 -15.74 -18.23
C THR A 241 -15.54 -16.12 -16.92
N GLN A 242 -16.27 -16.07 -15.81
CA GLN A 242 -15.74 -16.54 -14.52
C GLN A 242 -15.45 -18.05 -14.57
N ASP A 243 -16.32 -18.85 -15.20
CA ASP A 243 -16.09 -20.29 -15.41
C ASP A 243 -14.78 -20.55 -16.20
N ASP A 244 -14.49 -19.78 -17.25
CA ASP A 244 -13.25 -19.89 -18.02
C ASP A 244 -12.01 -19.58 -17.17
N LEU A 245 -12.08 -18.49 -16.39
CA LEU A 245 -11.01 -18.01 -15.55
C LEU A 245 -10.73 -19.00 -14.40
N LEU A 246 -11.77 -19.39 -13.65
CA LEU A 246 -11.67 -20.33 -12.53
C LEU A 246 -11.22 -21.72 -12.99
N HIS A 247 -11.69 -22.20 -14.15
CA HIS A 247 -11.23 -23.47 -14.74
C HIS A 247 -9.74 -23.41 -15.05
N THR A 248 -9.28 -22.34 -15.72
CA THR A 248 -7.86 -22.21 -16.10
C THR A 248 -6.97 -22.05 -14.88
N LEU A 249 -7.35 -21.18 -13.94
CA LEU A 249 -6.61 -20.96 -12.70
C LEU A 249 -6.59 -22.19 -11.78
N SER A 250 -7.55 -23.11 -11.90
CA SER A 250 -7.58 -24.34 -11.11
C SER A 250 -6.26 -25.11 -11.20
N THR A 251 -5.62 -25.13 -12.37
CA THR A 251 -4.35 -25.83 -12.64
C THR A 251 -3.08 -25.03 -12.30
N ILE A 252 -3.21 -23.79 -11.81
CA ILE A 252 -2.08 -22.88 -11.60
C ILE A 252 -1.68 -22.80 -10.12
N PRO A 253 -0.37 -22.84 -9.76
CA PRO A 253 0.07 -22.72 -8.37
C PRO A 253 -0.42 -21.42 -7.71
N ARG A 254 -1.05 -21.53 -6.52
CA ARG A 254 -1.70 -20.41 -5.82
C ARG A 254 -0.74 -19.36 -5.23
N ASN A 255 0.56 -19.65 -5.23
CA ASN A 255 1.61 -18.77 -4.74
C ASN A 255 2.22 -17.85 -5.83
N LEU A 256 1.73 -17.92 -7.07
CA LEU A 256 2.19 -17.03 -8.15
C LEU A 256 1.46 -15.69 -8.11
N ASN A 257 2.22 -14.62 -8.36
CA ASN A 257 1.74 -13.26 -8.58
C ASN A 257 1.85 -12.93 -10.08
N PHE A 258 0.87 -12.23 -10.63
CA PHE A 258 0.90 -11.75 -12.01
C PHE A 258 1.00 -10.22 -11.98
N ILE A 259 2.17 -9.72 -12.35
CA ILE A 259 2.53 -8.29 -12.34
C ILE A 259 3.33 -8.03 -13.61
N GLU A 260 2.91 -7.05 -14.41
CA GLU A 260 3.73 -6.52 -15.50
C GLU A 260 4.78 -5.57 -14.93
N HIS A 261 6.06 -5.77 -15.25
CA HIS A 261 7.12 -4.87 -14.82
C HIS A 261 8.31 -4.81 -15.79
N THR A 262 9.01 -3.69 -15.78
CA THR A 262 10.37 -3.51 -16.31
C THR A 262 11.26 -2.86 -15.28
N SER A 263 12.55 -3.19 -15.32
CA SER A 263 13.58 -2.58 -14.47
C SER A 263 14.28 -1.39 -15.14
N ASP A 264 13.96 -1.10 -16.39
CA ASP A 264 14.31 0.17 -17.05
C ASP A 264 13.21 1.20 -16.75
N ILE A 265 13.53 2.13 -15.86
CA ILE A 265 12.64 3.21 -15.45
C ILE A 265 12.84 4.50 -16.28
N GLY A 266 13.89 4.58 -17.11
CA GLY A 266 14.20 5.71 -17.99
C GLY A 266 13.87 7.10 -17.40
N TRP A 267 13.04 7.86 -18.13
CA TRP A 267 12.61 9.21 -17.73
C TRP A 267 11.79 9.25 -16.42
N LYS A 268 11.12 8.15 -16.04
CA LYS A 268 10.31 8.06 -14.81
C LYS A 268 11.19 8.21 -13.55
N GLU A 269 12.50 7.96 -13.62
CA GLU A 269 13.43 8.25 -12.52
C GLU A 269 13.42 9.76 -12.15
N TYR A 270 13.55 10.63 -13.15
CA TYR A 270 13.67 12.07 -12.96
C TYR A 270 12.34 12.79 -12.75
N GLN A 271 11.24 12.22 -13.27
CA GLN A 271 9.90 12.79 -13.18
C GLN A 271 9.00 12.19 -12.09
N ARG A 272 9.29 10.99 -11.58
CA ARG A 272 8.45 10.30 -10.58
C ARG A 272 9.20 9.83 -9.33
N ALA A 273 10.44 9.33 -9.46
CA ALA A 273 11.20 8.78 -8.32
C ALA A 273 11.98 9.83 -7.50
N LYS A 274 12.67 10.75 -8.18
CA LYS A 274 13.44 11.85 -7.57
C LYS A 274 12.59 13.01 -7.04
N PRO A 275 11.47 13.42 -7.68
CA PRO A 275 10.57 14.39 -7.08
C PRO A 275 9.92 13.86 -5.80
N VAL A 276 9.44 14.78 -4.97
CA VAL A 276 8.66 14.50 -3.76
C VAL A 276 7.34 15.24 -3.90
N ILE A 277 6.22 14.52 -3.79
CA ILE A 277 4.89 15.10 -3.77
C ILE A 277 4.21 14.91 -2.41
N ILE A 278 3.28 15.79 -2.10
CA ILE A 278 2.33 15.65 -0.99
C ILE A 278 0.96 15.46 -1.62
N ASP A 279 0.26 14.39 -1.23
CA ASP A 279 -1.10 14.08 -1.65
C ASP A 279 -2.08 14.48 -0.54
N PRO A 280 -2.88 15.55 -0.74
CA PRO A 280 -3.85 16.01 0.25
C PRO A 280 -4.93 14.97 0.56
N GLY A 281 -5.19 14.01 -0.34
CA GLY A 281 -6.15 12.92 -0.11
C GLY A 281 -5.79 12.00 1.07
N LEU A 282 -4.57 12.06 1.60
CA LEU A 282 -4.14 11.31 2.78
C LEU A 282 -4.49 11.97 4.13
N TYR A 283 -4.93 13.23 4.14
CA TYR A 283 -5.20 13.98 5.38
C TYR A 283 -6.31 15.04 5.30
N SER A 284 -6.78 15.41 4.11
CA SER A 284 -7.86 16.38 3.88
C SER A 284 -9.13 15.69 3.40
N LEU A 285 -10.29 16.16 3.88
CA LEU A 285 -11.61 15.79 3.34
C LEU A 285 -11.98 16.62 2.10
N GLN A 286 -11.33 17.76 1.89
CA GLN A 286 -11.46 18.58 0.67
C GLN A 286 -10.42 18.12 -0.35
N LYS A 287 -10.88 17.73 -1.54
CA LYS A 287 -10.00 17.34 -2.65
C LYS A 287 -9.28 18.55 -3.25
N SER A 288 -8.01 18.37 -3.57
CA SER A 288 -7.16 19.35 -4.25
C SER A 288 -6.01 18.62 -4.94
N ASP A 289 -5.34 19.29 -5.88
CA ASP A 289 -4.17 18.75 -6.57
C ASP A 289 -3.01 18.39 -5.63
N VAL A 290 -2.11 17.52 -6.10
CA VAL A 290 -0.88 17.18 -5.40
C VAL A 290 0.07 18.38 -5.31
N TYR A 291 0.61 18.64 -4.12
CA TYR A 291 1.62 19.68 -3.94
C TYR A 291 3.01 19.16 -4.27
N TRP A 292 3.75 19.91 -5.10
CA TRP A 292 5.11 19.59 -5.49
C TRP A 292 6.13 20.24 -4.54
N VAL A 293 7.03 19.44 -3.98
CA VAL A 293 8.15 19.94 -3.18
C VAL A 293 9.31 20.33 -4.11
N SER A 294 9.93 21.48 -3.85
CA SER A 294 11.08 22.00 -4.62
C SER A 294 12.31 21.09 -4.58
N GLU A 295 12.57 20.50 -3.42
CA GLU A 295 13.67 19.61 -3.14
C GLU A 295 13.43 18.20 -3.70
N LYS A 296 14.46 17.64 -4.35
CA LYS A 296 14.44 16.27 -4.90
C LYS A 296 15.20 15.31 -3.98
N ARG A 297 14.69 14.08 -3.84
CA ARG A 297 15.35 12.97 -3.15
C ARG A 297 16.28 12.19 -4.09
N SER A 298 17.26 11.49 -3.53
CA SER A 298 17.96 10.42 -4.24
C SER A 298 17.03 9.20 -4.40
N VAL A 299 17.29 8.36 -5.40
CA VAL A 299 16.65 7.04 -5.46
C VAL A 299 17.11 6.17 -4.28
N PRO A 300 16.27 5.22 -3.81
CA PRO A 300 16.67 4.26 -2.78
C PRO A 300 17.89 3.42 -3.22
N THR A 301 18.78 3.12 -2.28
CA THR A 301 19.90 2.19 -2.49
C THR A 301 19.65 0.81 -1.89
N ALA A 302 18.61 0.67 -1.06
CA ALA A 302 18.24 -0.58 -0.39
C ALA A 302 17.47 -1.56 -1.29
N TYR A 303 16.86 -1.08 -2.37
CA TYR A 303 16.09 -1.87 -3.33
C TYR A 303 16.11 -1.21 -4.72
N LYS A 304 15.96 -2.02 -5.77
CA LYS A 304 15.83 -1.53 -7.15
C LYS A 304 14.39 -1.09 -7.41
N LEU A 305 14.21 0.06 -8.04
CA LEU A 305 12.89 0.49 -8.53
C LEU A 305 12.55 -0.21 -9.85
N PHE A 306 11.30 -0.64 -9.96
CA PHE A 306 10.69 -1.15 -11.18
C PHE A 306 9.51 -0.24 -11.57
N THR A 307 9.12 -0.26 -12.84
CA THR A 307 7.90 0.40 -13.33
C THR A 307 7.08 -0.60 -14.15
N GLY A 308 5.77 -0.48 -14.14
CA GLY A 308 4.87 -1.44 -14.76
C GLY A 308 3.42 -1.04 -14.59
N SER A 309 2.50 -1.96 -14.88
CA SER A 309 1.06 -1.72 -14.76
C SER A 309 0.62 -1.57 -13.30
N ALA A 310 -0.39 -0.73 -13.07
CA ALA A 310 -1.09 -0.66 -11.79
C ALA A 310 -2.06 -1.84 -11.58
N TRP A 311 -2.37 -2.59 -12.65
CA TRP A 311 -3.25 -3.75 -12.64
C TRP A 311 -2.47 -5.03 -12.34
N MET A 312 -2.92 -5.75 -11.33
CA MET A 312 -2.21 -6.90 -10.76
C MET A 312 -3.16 -7.99 -10.30
N MET A 313 -2.67 -9.23 -10.31
CA MET A 313 -3.31 -10.36 -9.65
C MET A 313 -2.33 -10.97 -8.65
N LEU A 314 -2.52 -10.67 -7.37
CA LEU A 314 -1.60 -11.04 -6.29
C LEU A 314 -2.09 -12.29 -5.54
N SER A 315 -1.17 -13.21 -5.25
CA SER A 315 -1.44 -14.33 -4.35
C SER A 315 -1.73 -13.85 -2.93
N ARG A 316 -2.64 -14.55 -2.23
CA ARG A 316 -2.94 -14.22 -0.83
C ARG A 316 -1.72 -14.11 0.09
N PRO A 317 -0.73 -15.03 0.08
CA PRO A 317 0.45 -14.91 0.94
C PRO A 317 1.27 -13.65 0.68
N PHE A 318 1.32 -13.17 -0.57
CA PHE A 318 2.01 -11.92 -0.90
C PHE A 318 1.23 -10.70 -0.41
N VAL A 319 -0.11 -10.71 -0.50
CA VAL A 319 -0.96 -9.64 0.08
C VAL A 319 -0.87 -9.62 1.60
N GLU A 320 -0.84 -10.79 2.26
CA GLU A 320 -0.60 -10.92 3.70
C GLU A 320 0.78 -10.38 4.07
N TYR A 321 1.81 -10.60 3.27
CA TYR A 321 3.13 -9.97 3.45
C TYR A 321 3.10 -8.44 3.26
N CYS A 322 2.39 -7.91 2.26
CA CYS A 322 2.27 -6.46 2.07
C CYS A 322 1.59 -5.73 3.24
N LEU A 323 0.66 -6.39 3.94
CA LEU A 323 -0.13 -5.79 5.04
C LEU A 323 0.41 -6.12 6.44
N TRP A 324 0.91 -7.34 6.64
CA TRP A 324 1.35 -7.87 7.93
C TRP A 324 2.83 -8.28 7.96
N GLY A 325 3.60 -7.92 6.92
CA GLY A 325 5.04 -8.19 6.82
C GLY A 325 5.78 -7.83 8.11
N TRP A 326 6.58 -8.77 8.58
CA TRP A 326 7.26 -8.69 9.87
C TRP A 326 8.55 -7.88 9.81
N ASP A 327 9.18 -7.82 8.64
CA ASP A 327 10.25 -6.88 8.35
C ASP A 327 9.67 -5.48 8.04
N ASN A 328 10.54 -4.48 7.99
CA ASN A 328 10.14 -3.10 7.72
C ASN A 328 10.02 -2.77 6.22
N LEU A 329 10.34 -3.67 5.29
CA LEU A 329 10.38 -3.38 3.86
C LEU A 329 8.99 -2.97 3.30
N PRO A 330 7.86 -3.68 3.54
CA PRO A 330 6.55 -3.21 3.09
C PRO A 330 6.19 -1.82 3.62
N ARG A 331 6.53 -1.52 4.88
CA ARG A 331 6.26 -0.21 5.51
C ARG A 331 7.15 0.88 4.91
N ILE A 332 8.45 0.61 4.74
CA ILE A 332 9.44 1.52 4.15
C ILE A 332 9.07 1.82 2.69
N VAL A 333 8.68 0.80 1.93
CA VAL A 333 8.22 0.94 0.54
C VAL A 333 6.93 1.75 0.50
N LEU A 334 5.89 1.38 1.27
CA LEU A 334 4.63 2.13 1.32
C LEU A 334 4.88 3.63 1.61
N MET A 335 5.80 3.94 2.51
CA MET A 335 6.08 5.32 2.91
C MET A 335 7.04 6.05 1.96
N TYR A 336 7.89 5.34 1.23
CA TYR A 336 8.57 5.89 0.05
C TYR A 336 7.56 6.25 -1.05
N TYR A 337 6.55 5.41 -1.26
CA TYR A 337 5.47 5.61 -2.23
C TYR A 337 4.42 6.65 -1.77
N ALA A 338 4.29 6.93 -0.47
CA ALA A 338 3.48 8.01 0.09
C ALA A 338 3.83 9.42 -0.43
N ASN A 339 4.99 9.57 -1.09
CA ASN A 339 5.39 10.80 -1.78
C ASN A 339 5.81 10.56 -3.25
N PHE A 340 5.30 9.49 -3.89
CA PHE A 340 5.65 9.08 -5.26
C PHE A 340 4.45 9.24 -6.20
N LEU A 341 4.71 9.68 -7.43
CA LEU A 341 3.69 9.87 -8.45
C LEU A 341 3.28 8.53 -9.09
N SER A 342 2.15 7.97 -8.68
CA SER A 342 1.48 6.88 -9.40
C SER A 342 0.64 7.43 -10.56
N SER A 343 0.40 6.63 -11.60
CA SER A 343 -0.45 6.99 -12.74
C SER A 343 -0.91 5.70 -13.44
N PRO A 344 -2.24 5.48 -13.60
CA PRO A 344 -2.77 4.30 -14.27
C PRO A 344 -2.71 4.44 -15.79
N GLU A 345 -2.49 3.32 -16.49
CA GLU A 345 -2.44 3.23 -17.96
C GLU A 345 -3.64 2.38 -18.45
N GLY A 346 -4.32 2.81 -19.53
CA GLY A 346 -5.39 2.07 -20.22
C GLY A 346 -6.74 1.94 -19.47
N LYS A 347 -7.84 2.47 -20.05
CA LYS A 347 -9.21 2.42 -19.48
C LYS A 347 -10.26 2.41 -20.60
N PHE A 348 -11.37 1.68 -20.47
CA PHE A 348 -12.53 1.88 -21.34
C PHE A 348 -13.27 3.19 -21.01
N GLY A 349 -13.81 3.84 -22.03
CA GLY A 349 -14.66 5.02 -21.86
C GLY A 349 -15.99 4.69 -21.18
N LYS A 350 -16.60 5.67 -20.51
CA LYS A 350 -17.97 5.53 -19.99
C LYS A 350 -18.92 5.26 -21.15
N ASN A 351 -19.70 4.17 -21.06
CA ASN A 351 -20.65 3.72 -22.08
C ASN A 351 -20.01 3.47 -23.46
N ASP A 352 -18.76 2.99 -23.51
CA ASP A 352 -18.11 2.60 -24.76
C ASP A 352 -18.91 1.49 -25.48
N PRO A 353 -19.32 1.66 -26.75
CA PRO A 353 -20.06 0.65 -27.52
C PRO A 353 -19.33 -0.69 -27.70
N VAL A 354 -18.02 -0.76 -27.46
CA VAL A 354 -17.26 -2.01 -27.41
C VAL A 354 -17.73 -2.90 -26.24
N LEU A 355 -18.19 -2.32 -25.13
CA LEU A 355 -18.71 -3.09 -23.98
C LEU A 355 -19.94 -3.91 -24.34
N ASP A 356 -20.83 -3.37 -25.19
CA ASP A 356 -22.03 -4.08 -25.66
C ASP A 356 -21.66 -5.25 -26.58
N LYS A 357 -20.57 -5.13 -27.35
CA LYS A 357 -20.00 -6.22 -28.16
C LYS A 357 -19.32 -7.27 -27.31
N ILE A 358 -18.68 -6.91 -26.20
CA ILE A 358 -18.10 -7.85 -25.24
C ILE A 358 -19.22 -8.63 -24.53
N ASP A 359 -20.25 -7.93 -24.05
CA ASP A 359 -21.41 -8.54 -23.39
C ASP A 359 -22.12 -9.57 -24.29
N SER A 360 -22.40 -9.20 -25.54
CA SER A 360 -23.11 -10.07 -26.48
C SER A 360 -22.24 -11.20 -27.05
N ASN A 361 -21.02 -10.91 -27.53
CA ASN A 361 -20.23 -11.87 -28.32
C ASN A 361 -19.21 -12.68 -27.49
N ILE A 362 -18.85 -12.22 -26.29
CA ILE A 362 -17.83 -12.88 -25.45
C ILE A 362 -18.46 -13.44 -24.17
N LEU A 363 -19.31 -12.64 -23.50
CA LEU A 363 -19.84 -12.97 -22.18
C LEU A 363 -21.26 -13.56 -22.19
N GLY A 364 -21.96 -13.55 -23.34
CA GLY A 364 -23.29 -14.13 -23.51
C GLY A 364 -24.38 -13.52 -22.61
N ARG A 365 -24.30 -12.21 -22.33
CA ARG A 365 -25.15 -11.50 -21.35
C ARG A 365 -25.78 -10.24 -21.93
N THR A 366 -26.78 -9.71 -21.24
CA THR A 366 -27.21 -8.31 -21.37
C THR A 366 -26.39 -7.43 -20.43
N ALA A 367 -26.32 -6.12 -20.70
CA ALA A 367 -25.58 -5.17 -19.84
C ALA A 367 -26.02 -5.21 -18.37
N ASP A 368 -27.32 -5.40 -18.11
CA ASP A 368 -27.89 -5.53 -16.77
C ASP A 368 -28.02 -6.98 -16.25
N GLY A 369 -27.70 -8.00 -17.05
CA GLY A 369 -27.75 -9.40 -16.63
C GLY A 369 -26.58 -9.82 -15.73
N PHE A 370 -26.47 -11.11 -15.46
CA PHE A 370 -25.24 -11.76 -14.96
C PHE A 370 -24.55 -12.51 -16.11
N VAL A 371 -23.25 -12.81 -16.00
CA VAL A 371 -22.61 -13.76 -16.93
C VAL A 371 -23.16 -15.15 -16.65
N PRO A 372 -23.71 -15.87 -17.64
CA PRO A 372 -24.15 -17.25 -17.45
C PRO A 372 -22.95 -18.16 -17.13
N GLY A 373 -23.05 -18.90 -16.02
CA GLY A 373 -22.18 -20.02 -15.65
C GLY A 373 -23.03 -21.18 -15.14
N GLU A 374 -22.43 -22.32 -14.77
CA GLU A 374 -23.23 -23.46 -14.25
C GLU A 374 -24.03 -23.11 -12.98
N TRP A 375 -23.47 -22.25 -12.13
CA TRP A 375 -24.14 -21.71 -10.95
C TRP A 375 -25.40 -20.88 -11.28
N PHE A 376 -25.58 -20.42 -12.53
CA PHE A 376 -26.67 -19.56 -12.98
C PHE A 376 -27.48 -20.17 -14.15
N ARG A 377 -27.76 -21.48 -14.10
CA ARG A 377 -28.70 -22.13 -15.02
C ARG A 377 -30.16 -22.01 -14.57
N ASN A 378 -30.70 -20.80 -14.67
CA ASN A 378 -32.15 -20.64 -14.77
C ASN A 378 -32.63 -21.22 -16.12
N LYS A 379 -33.47 -22.27 -16.11
CA LYS A 379 -34.08 -22.84 -17.31
C LYS A 379 -35.22 -21.98 -17.91
N GLY A 380 -35.34 -20.73 -17.46
CA GLY A 380 -36.25 -19.71 -17.97
C GLY A 380 -35.80 -18.33 -17.51
N ASP A 381 -35.88 -17.35 -18.42
CA ASP A 381 -35.69 -15.91 -18.24
C ASP A 381 -34.36 -15.39 -17.67
N ALA A 382 -33.52 -14.88 -18.58
CA ALA A 382 -32.33 -14.07 -18.28
C ALA A 382 -32.63 -12.68 -17.64
N ASN A 383 -33.92 -12.36 -17.42
CA ASN A 383 -34.38 -11.15 -16.72
C ASN A 383 -34.79 -11.43 -15.26
N GLY A 384 -34.72 -12.68 -14.79
CA GLY A 384 -35.10 -13.02 -13.42
C GLY A 384 -34.15 -12.44 -12.39
N THR A 385 -34.69 -11.75 -11.39
CA THR A 385 -34.00 -11.53 -10.11
C THR A 385 -33.58 -12.89 -9.54
N ILE A 386 -32.33 -12.97 -9.07
CA ILE A 386 -31.82 -14.12 -8.32
C ILE A 386 -32.80 -14.44 -7.17
N PRO A 387 -33.33 -15.67 -7.06
CA PRO A 387 -34.09 -16.08 -5.88
C PRO A 387 -33.18 -16.08 -4.66
N ASP A 388 -33.66 -15.59 -3.51
CA ASP A 388 -32.89 -15.39 -2.26
C ASP A 388 -32.26 -16.67 -1.65
N ASN A 389 -32.45 -17.83 -2.29
CA ASN A 389 -31.91 -19.12 -1.85
C ASN A 389 -31.30 -19.88 -3.04
N ILE A 390 -30.16 -19.39 -3.55
CA ILE A 390 -29.35 -20.09 -4.55
C ILE A 390 -28.75 -21.37 -3.93
N ASN A 391 -29.48 -22.48 -3.99
CA ASN A 391 -28.97 -23.80 -3.62
C ASN A 391 -28.31 -24.50 -4.84
N THR A 392 -27.48 -23.76 -5.61
CA THR A 392 -26.83 -24.26 -6.83
C THR A 392 -25.42 -24.73 -6.56
N ASN A 393 -24.98 -25.76 -7.29
CA ASN A 393 -23.62 -26.26 -7.18
C ASN A 393 -22.60 -25.25 -7.72
N THR A 394 -21.99 -24.46 -6.84
CA THR A 394 -20.93 -23.50 -7.23
C THR A 394 -19.59 -24.17 -7.58
N THR A 395 -19.48 -25.51 -7.48
CA THR A 395 -18.23 -26.25 -7.75
C THR A 395 -18.14 -26.87 -9.15
N GLU A 396 -19.23 -26.82 -9.92
CA GLU A 396 -19.23 -27.15 -11.35
C GLU A 396 -18.97 -25.88 -12.17
N LEU A 397 -18.26 -26.02 -13.29
CA LEU A 397 -17.93 -24.93 -14.23
C LEU A 397 -18.17 -25.41 -15.66
N ASN A 398 -18.61 -24.51 -16.53
CA ASN A 398 -18.74 -24.75 -17.98
C ASN A 398 -17.71 -23.92 -18.77
N PRO A 399 -16.44 -24.35 -18.84
CA PRO A 399 -15.40 -23.66 -19.58
C PRO A 399 -15.64 -23.74 -21.08
N GLY A 400 -15.70 -22.59 -21.73
CA GLY A 400 -15.76 -22.41 -23.17
C GLY A 400 -14.38 -22.25 -23.83
N PRO A 401 -14.36 -21.76 -25.08
CA PRO A 401 -13.12 -21.57 -25.83
C PRO A 401 -12.14 -20.56 -25.22
N GLY A 402 -12.59 -19.64 -24.36
CA GLY A 402 -11.72 -18.66 -23.70
C GLY A 402 -10.78 -19.30 -22.69
N ALA A 403 -11.25 -20.29 -21.93
CA ALA A 403 -10.43 -21.09 -21.04
C ALA A 403 -9.24 -21.74 -21.77
N GLN A 404 -9.48 -22.29 -22.96
CA GLN A 404 -8.43 -22.90 -23.77
C GLN A 404 -7.40 -21.89 -24.28
N ARG A 405 -7.83 -20.67 -24.65
CA ARG A 405 -6.92 -19.58 -25.04
C ARG A 405 -6.07 -19.13 -23.86
N LEU A 406 -6.68 -18.86 -22.70
CA LEU A 406 -5.97 -18.45 -21.49
C LEU A 406 -4.99 -19.53 -21.03
N LYS A 407 -5.40 -20.81 -21.04
CA LYS A 407 -4.54 -21.93 -20.66
C LYS A 407 -3.30 -22.05 -21.55
N ARG A 408 -3.42 -21.84 -22.86
CA ARG A 408 -2.27 -21.81 -23.78
C ARG A 408 -1.34 -20.64 -23.49
N LEU A 409 -1.89 -19.44 -23.28
CA LEU A 409 -1.12 -18.24 -22.94
C LEU A 409 -0.33 -18.42 -21.63
N ILE A 410 -0.99 -18.85 -20.55
CA ILE A 410 -0.32 -19.09 -19.27
C ILE A 410 0.72 -20.21 -19.41
N ALA A 411 0.41 -21.30 -20.11
CA ALA A 411 1.39 -22.37 -20.35
C ALA A 411 2.65 -21.86 -21.08
N SER A 412 2.50 -21.02 -22.10
CA SER A 412 3.66 -20.41 -22.80
C SER A 412 4.46 -19.44 -21.93
N LEU A 413 3.81 -18.70 -21.02
CA LEU A 413 4.50 -17.82 -20.08
C LEU A 413 5.27 -18.62 -19.02
N LEU A 414 4.66 -19.70 -18.49
CA LEU A 414 5.30 -20.59 -17.53
C LEU A 414 6.44 -21.44 -18.13
N SER A 415 6.51 -21.56 -19.46
CA SER A 415 7.55 -22.30 -20.18
C SER A 415 8.55 -21.42 -20.92
N ALA A 416 8.55 -20.11 -20.68
CA ALA A 416 9.49 -19.19 -21.33
C ALA A 416 10.92 -19.43 -20.81
N GLU A 417 11.93 -19.32 -21.68
CA GLU A 417 13.33 -19.56 -21.30
C GLU A 417 13.82 -18.57 -20.22
N ASP A 418 13.29 -17.35 -20.24
CA ASP A 418 13.56 -16.27 -19.30
C ASP A 418 12.61 -16.26 -18.08
N PHE A 419 11.75 -17.28 -17.93
CA PHE A 419 10.78 -17.39 -16.81
C PHE A 419 11.46 -17.20 -15.45
N HIS A 420 12.58 -17.89 -15.19
CA HIS A 420 13.30 -17.75 -13.92
C HIS A 420 13.99 -16.39 -13.75
N SER A 421 14.39 -15.71 -14.82
CA SER A 421 14.97 -14.36 -14.76
C SER A 421 13.93 -13.23 -14.68
N THR A 422 12.67 -13.52 -14.99
CA THR A 422 11.53 -12.61 -14.85
C THR A 422 10.74 -12.81 -13.55
N HIS A 423 11.16 -13.74 -12.69
CA HIS A 423 10.57 -13.95 -11.37
C HIS A 423 11.32 -13.21 -10.26
N CYS A 424 10.60 -12.40 -9.51
CA CYS A 424 11.01 -11.98 -8.17
C CYS A 424 10.77 -13.17 -7.21
N ILE A 425 11.87 -13.75 -6.70
CA ILE A 425 11.88 -14.82 -5.69
C ILE A 425 11.79 -14.20 -4.29
#